data_AF-A0A2J8GDD4-F1
#
_entry.id   AF-A0A2J8GDD4-F1
#
_cell.length_a   1.000
_cell.length_b   1.000
_cell.length_c   1.000
_cell.angle_alpha   90.00
_cell.angle_beta   90.00
_cell.angle_gamma   90.00
#
_symmetry.space_group_name_H-M   'P 1'
#
loop_
_entity.id
_entity.type
_entity.pdbx_description
1 polymer ?
#
loop_
_entity_poly.entity_id
_entity_poly.type
_entity_poly.pdbx_seq_one_letter_code
_entity_poly.pdbx_strand_id
1 'polypeptide(L)' 'MQIYMWWLDLDLKSKEWLRENLRAGDVPLFVMQGIAEAGGPHPDTPQAVLTEAEWDFIETQSEFVD' A
#
# COMPACT_ATOMS: atom_id res chain seq x y z
N MET A 1 -11.47 5.69 -2.72
CA MET A 1 -11.47 4.32 -3.29
C MET A 1 -11.15 3.35 -2.17
N GLN A 2 -11.65 2.10 -2.20
CA GLN A 2 -11.44 1.17 -1.07
C GLN A 2 -10.23 0.28 -1.34
N ILE A 3 -9.29 0.19 -0.38
CA ILE A 3 -8.01 -0.54 -0.52
C ILE A 3 -8.16 -2.00 -0.95
N TYR A 4 -9.21 -2.69 -0.50
CA TYR A 4 -9.43 -4.09 -0.89
C TYR A 4 -9.55 -4.28 -2.41
N MET A 5 -9.98 -3.25 -3.16
CA MET A 5 -10.22 -3.36 -4.60
C MET A 5 -8.92 -3.51 -5.40
N TRP A 6 -7.85 -2.84 -4.97
CA TRP A 6 -6.55 -2.88 -5.64
C TRP A 6 -5.53 -3.71 -4.87
N TRP A 7 -5.76 -3.98 -3.58
CA TRP A 7 -4.87 -4.81 -2.78
C TRP A 7 -4.72 -6.22 -3.35
N LEU A 8 -5.78 -6.81 -3.92
CA LEU A 8 -5.68 -8.14 -4.52
C LEU A 8 -4.69 -8.17 -5.69
N ASP A 9 -4.71 -7.14 -6.53
CA ASP A 9 -3.89 -7.02 -7.74
C ASP A 9 -2.51 -6.42 -7.50
N LEU A 10 -2.25 -5.82 -6.32
CA LEU A 10 -0.94 -5.29 -5.97
C LEU A 10 0.13 -6.39 -5.96
N ASP A 11 1.29 -6.10 -6.56
CA ASP A 11 2.40 -7.03 -6.64
C ASP A 11 2.96 -7.40 -5.26
N LEU A 12 3.57 -8.58 -5.17
CA LEU A 12 4.07 -9.11 -3.89
C LEU A 12 5.13 -8.21 -3.25
N LYS A 13 6.04 -7.64 -4.05
CA LYS A 13 7.14 -6.83 -3.53
C LYS A 13 6.61 -5.54 -2.90
N SER A 14 5.60 -4.93 -3.51
CA SER A 14 4.93 -3.76 -2.95
C SER A 14 4.13 -4.09 -1.68
N LYS A 15 3.45 -5.25 -1.65
CA LYS A 15 2.75 -5.75 -0.45
C LYS A 15 3.71 -6.00 0.71
N GLU A 16 4.84 -6.66 0.45
CA GLU A 16 5.88 -6.95 1.46
C GLU A 16 6.43 -5.66 2.04
N TRP A 17 6.81 -4.70 1.19
CA TRP A 17 7.30 -3.41 1.68
C TRP A 17 6.29 -2.69 2.57
N LEU A 18 5.01 -2.64 2.17
CA LEU A 18 3.94 -2.00 2.94
C LEU A 18 3.71 -2.66 4.32
N ARG A 19 3.85 -3.98 4.40
CA ARG A 19 3.73 -4.74 5.66
C ARG A 19 4.93 -4.54 6.57
N GLU A 20 6.14 -4.51 6.02
CA GLU A 20 7.37 -4.31 6.80
C GLU A 20 7.55 -2.85 7.26
N ASN A 21 6.97 -1.89 6.54
CA ASN A 21 7.11 -0.45 6.78
C ASN A 21 5.76 0.18 7.12
N LEU A 22 5.00 -0.45 8.02
CA LEU A 22 3.71 0.06 8.49
C LEU A 22 3.83 1.52 8.97
N ARG A 23 2.88 2.35 8.54
CA ARG A 23 2.81 3.79 8.89
C ARG A 23 4.01 4.60 8.42
N ALA A 24 4.73 4.15 7.39
CA ALA A 24 5.80 4.92 6.79
C ALA A 24 5.30 6.30 6.32
N GLY A 25 6.04 7.35 6.70
CA GLY A 25 5.74 8.73 6.28
C GLY A 25 5.99 8.97 4.79
N ASP A 26 6.93 8.22 4.21
CA ASP A 26 7.27 8.26 2.79
C ASP A 26 7.22 6.85 2.21
N VAL A 27 6.49 6.69 1.10
CA VAL A 27 6.40 5.45 0.34
C VAL A 27 7.41 5.54 -0.81
N PRO A 28 8.18 4.50 -1.15
CA PRO A 28 9.11 4.56 -2.27
C PRO A 28 8.36 4.51 -3.60
N LEU A 29 8.94 5.12 -4.64
CA LEU A 29 8.32 5.24 -5.96
C LEU A 29 7.86 3.90 -6.55
N PHE A 30 8.59 2.81 -6.32
CA PHE A 30 8.19 1.49 -6.85
C PHE A 30 6.89 0.98 -6.24
N VAL A 31 6.65 1.27 -4.95
CA VAL A 31 5.39 0.89 -4.26
C VAL A 31 4.26 1.78 -4.75
N MET A 32 4.52 3.08 -4.95
CA MET A 32 3.51 3.97 -5.54
C MET A 32 3.11 3.54 -6.95
N GLN A 33 4.08 3.13 -7.77
CA GLN A 33 3.83 2.60 -9.10
C GLN A 33 3.02 1.30 -9.04
N GLY A 34 3.39 0.36 -8.16
CA GLY A 34 2.62 -0.87 -7.96
C GLY A 34 1.17 -0.59 -7.52
N ILE A 35 0.97 0.37 -6.61
CA ILE A 35 -0.37 0.82 -6.19
C ILE A 35 -1.14 1.37 -7.40
N ALA A 36 -0.54 2.26 -8.20
CA ALA A 36 -1.20 2.83 -9.37
C ALA A 36 -1.53 1.77 -10.45
N GLU A 37 -0.62 0.84 -10.71
CA GLU A 37 -0.82 -0.26 -11.66
C GLU A 37 -1.94 -1.21 -11.23
N ALA A 38 -2.09 -1.43 -9.92
CA ALA A 38 -3.18 -2.20 -9.33
C ALA A 38 -4.54 -1.45 -9.33
N GLY A 39 -4.59 -0.23 -9.86
CA GLY A 39 -5.78 0.62 -9.85
C GLY A 39 -6.01 1.33 -8.52
N GLY A 40 -4.96 1.47 -7.71
CA GLY A 40 -4.90 2.22 -6.47
C GLY A 40 -4.72 3.73 -6.66
N PRO A 41 -4.64 4.52 -5.57
CA PRO A 41 -4.43 5.95 -5.67
C PRO A 41 -3.12 6.29 -6.38
N HIS A 42 -3.19 7.22 -7.33
CA HIS A 42 -2.02 7.82 -7.96
C HIS A 42 -1.87 9.23 -7.39
N PRO A 43 -1.11 9.43 -6.31
CA PRO A 43 -0.98 10.76 -5.76
C PRO A 43 -0.12 11.60 -6.70
N ASP A 44 -0.56 12.83 -6.96
CA ASP A 44 0.22 13.83 -7.70
C ASP A 44 1.47 14.28 -6.91
N THR A 45 1.55 13.91 -5.62
CA THR A 45 2.65 14.21 -4.71
C THR A 45 3.12 12.97 -3.95
N PRO A 46 4.44 12.73 -3.80
CA PRO A 46 4.98 11.54 -3.15
C PRO A 46 4.68 11.40 -1.64
N GLN A 47 4.09 12.42 -1.02
CA GLN A 47 3.78 12.45 0.41
C GLN A 47 2.33 12.02 0.64
N ALA A 48 2.17 10.96 1.44
CA ALA A 48 0.91 10.33 1.85
C ALA A 48 0.04 9.74 0.71
N VAL A 49 0.46 8.56 0.20
CA VAL A 49 -0.35 7.75 -0.73
C VAL A 49 -1.54 7.08 -0.04
N LEU A 50 -1.38 6.75 1.25
CA LEU A 50 -2.32 5.94 2.03
C LEU A 50 -2.83 6.71 3.25
N THR A 51 -4.13 6.66 3.44
CA THR A 51 -4.88 7.14 4.61
C THR A 51 -4.68 6.21 5.82
N GLU A 52 -5.04 6.68 7.01
CA GLU A 52 -4.99 5.86 8.23
C GLU A 52 -5.79 4.56 8.09
N ALA A 53 -6.99 4.62 7.50
CA ALA A 53 -7.83 3.44 7.28
C ALA A 53 -7.20 2.41 6.31
N GLU A 54 -6.40 2.88 5.34
CA GLU A 54 -5.69 2.00 4.42
C GLU A 54 -4.51 1.32 5.11
N TRP A 55 -3.81 2.05 5.98
CA TRP A 55 -2.80 1.46 6.85
C TRP A 55 -3.37 0.46 7.85
N ASP A 56 -4.52 0.75 8.46
CA ASP A 56 -5.23 -0.18 9.34
C ASP A 56 -5.56 -1.48 8.61
N PHE A 57 -6.01 -1.38 7.35
CA PHE A 57 -6.25 -2.57 6.53
C PHE A 57 -4.96 -3.36 6.30
N ILE A 58 -3.85 -2.72 5.90
CA ILE A 58 -2.57 -3.40 5.65
C ILE A 58 -2.07 -4.12 6.91
N GLU A 59 -2.23 -3.51 8.08
CA GLU A 59 -1.88 -4.10 9.37
C GLU A 59 -2.63 -5.42 9.61
N THR A 60 -3.94 -5.48 9.35
CA THR A 60 -4.72 -6.74 9.43
C THR A 60 -4.26 -7.81 8.44
N GLN A 61 -3.63 -7.42 7.32
CA GLN A 61 -3.11 -8.34 6.32
C GLN A 61 -1.68 -8.79 6.62
N SER A 62 -1.04 -8.23 7.65
CA SER A 62 0.33 -8.56 8.05
C SER A 62 0.38 -9.65 9.11
N GLU A 63 -0.71 -9.89 9.87
CA GLU A 63 -0.81 -10.93 10.91
C GLU A 63 -0.75 -12.38 10.37
N PHE A 64 -0.62 -12.57 9.05
CA PHE A 64 -0.60 -13.88 8.38
C PHE A 64 0.71 -14.20 7.63
N VAL A 65 1.75 -13.39 7.79
CA VAL A 65 3.07 -13.64 7.17
C VAL A 65 4.02 -14.18 8.24
N ASP A 66 3.97 -15.50 8.47
CA ASP A 66 4.96 -16.28 9.22
C ASP A 66 5.72 -17.19 8.23
#